data_AF-A0A7Y5RIM4-F1
#
_entry.id   AF-A0A7Y5RIM4-F1
#
_cell.length_a   1.000
_cell.length_b   1.000
_cell.length_c   1.000
_cell.angle_alpha   90.00
_cell.angle_beta   90.00
_cell.angle_gamma   90.00
#
_symmetry.space_group_name_H-M   'P 1'
#
loop_
_entity.id
_entity.type
_entity.pdbx_description
1 polymer ?
#
loop_
_entity_poly.entity_id
_entity_poly.type
_entity_poly.pdbx_seq_one_letter_code
_entity_poly.pdbx_strand_id
1 'polypeptide(L)'
;MNQKVKDLIQQLGEAIHESVSESEHIAGVVRDIREQGFDVLLMLEATIGLNEVQEEEAAAAVEAEEAMSGPFTSNDVNFLKSLRISIEDSESQ
;
A
#
# COMPACT_ATOMS: atom_id res chain seq x y z
N MET A 1 12.75 16.20 -3.91
CA MET A 1 11.57 15.63 -3.23
C MET A 1 10.65 16.76 -2.85
N ASN A 2 9.39 16.71 -3.30
CA ASN A 2 8.39 17.74 -3.10
C ASN A 2 8.17 17.94 -1.57
N GLN A 3 8.33 19.17 -1.07
CA GLN A 3 8.23 19.47 0.37
C GLN A 3 6.90 18.99 0.96
N LYS A 4 5.82 19.11 0.16
CA LYS A 4 4.47 18.64 0.53
C LYS A 4 4.41 17.15 0.84
N VAL A 5 5.13 16.32 0.07
CA VAL A 5 5.14 14.86 0.26
C VAL A 5 5.86 14.50 1.55
N LYS A 6 6.94 15.21 1.88
CA LYS A 6 7.63 15.02 3.17
C LYS A 6 6.73 15.38 4.35
N ASP A 7 6.00 16.49 4.25
CA ASP A 7 5.09 16.93 5.31
C ASP A 7 3.93 15.92 5.50
N LEU A 8 3.42 15.33 4.41
CA LEU A 8 2.40 14.26 4.48
C LEU A 8 2.94 12.97 5.12
N ILE A 9 4.18 12.56 4.82
CA ILE A 9 4.82 11.41 5.45
C ILE A 9 4.98 11.65 6.96
N GLN A 10 5.38 12.86 7.35
CA GLN A 10 5.51 13.25 8.76
C GLN A 10 4.17 13.16 9.49
N GLN A 11 3.11 13.74 8.92
CA GLN A 11 1.76 13.70 9.50
C GLN A 11 1.21 12.29 9.61
N LEU A 12 1.47 11.43 8.61
CA LEU A 12 1.09 10.02 8.69
C LEU A 12 1.82 9.31 9.84
N GLY A 13 3.12 9.58 10.02
CA GLY A 13 3.89 9.04 11.14
C GLY A 13 3.33 9.47 12.50
N GLU A 14 2.97 10.74 12.65
CA GLU A 14 2.33 11.27 13.87
C GLU A 14 0.97 10.61 14.12
N ALA A 15 0.12 10.50 13.09
CA ALA A 15 -1.20 9.87 13.21
C ALA A 15 -1.12 8.38 13.60
N ILE A 16 -0.15 7.64 13.06
CA ILE A 16 0.09 6.23 13.44
C ILE A 16 0.55 6.16 14.90
N HIS A 17 1.49 7.04 15.30
CA HIS A 17 1.99 7.05 16.67
C HIS A 17 0.88 7.34 17.69
N GLU A 18 0.02 8.32 17.41
CA GLU A 18 -1.13 8.66 18.25
C GLU A 18 -2.12 7.50 18.28
N SER A 19 -2.48 6.94 17.12
CA SER A 19 -3.41 5.80 17.02
C SER A 19 -2.93 4.58 17.81
N VAL A 20 -1.63 4.28 17.79
CA VAL A 20 -1.07 3.15 18.54
C VAL A 20 -1.02 3.45 20.04
N SER A 21 -0.64 4.67 20.41
CA SER A 21 -0.56 5.11 21.80
C SER A 21 -1.93 5.15 22.50
N GLU A 22 -2.98 5.52 21.77
CA GLU A 22 -4.36 5.60 22.28
C GLU A 22 -5.15 4.29 22.16
N SER A 23 -4.61 3.29 21.45
CA SER A 23 -5.32 2.03 21.23
C SER A 23 -5.40 1.20 22.51
N GLU A 24 -6.61 1.10 23.08
CA GLU A 24 -6.90 0.24 24.23
C GLU A 24 -6.56 -1.23 23.96
N HIS A 25 -6.71 -1.68 22.72
CA HIS A 25 -6.41 -3.05 22.34
C HIS A 25 -4.91 -3.36 22.47
N ILE A 26 -4.05 -2.48 21.95
CA ILE A 26 -2.60 -2.65 22.03
C ILE A 26 -2.15 -2.54 23.50
N ALA A 27 -2.69 -1.56 24.24
CA ALA A 27 -2.39 -1.41 25.66
C ALA A 27 -2.76 -2.64 26.49
N GLY A 28 -3.91 -3.28 26.19
CA GLY A 28 -4.33 -4.53 26.82
C GLY A 28 -3.32 -5.66 26.61
N VAL A 29 -2.91 -5.89 25.35
CA VAL A 29 -1.92 -6.93 25.03
C VAL A 29 -0.57 -6.66 25.70
N VAL A 30 -0.11 -5.40 25.73
CA VAL A 30 1.14 -5.03 26.42
C VAL A 30 1.06 -5.31 27.92
N ARG A 31 -0.10 -5.04 28.55
CA ARG A 31 -0.32 -5.34 29.96
C ARG A 31 -0.27 -6.85 30.22
N ASP A 32 -0.97 -7.64 29.41
CA ASP A 32 -1.00 -9.10 29.55
C ASP A 32 0.40 -9.73 29.40
N ILE A 33 1.26 -9.15 28.55
CA ILE A 33 2.67 -9.56 28.42
C ILE A 33 3.48 -9.18 29.67
N ARG A 34 3.26 -7.97 30.22
CA ARG A 34 3.90 -7.53 31.47
C ARG A 34 3.50 -8.37 32.68
N GLU A 35 2.24 -8.79 32.75
CA GLU A 35 1.74 -9.68 33.81
C GLU A 35 2.42 -11.05 33.81
N GLN A 36 2.93 -11.50 32.66
CA GLN A 36 3.76 -12.70 32.55
C GLN A 36 5.23 -12.48 32.96
N GLY A 37 5.60 -11.26 33.37
CA GLY A 37 6.92 -10.91 33.88
C GLY A 37 7.92 -10.40 32.83
N PHE A 38 7.45 -10.00 31.64
CA PHE A 38 8.30 -9.45 30.58
C PHE A 38 8.24 -7.92 30.54
N ASP A 39 9.38 -7.26 30.33
CA ASP A 39 9.40 -5.84 30.01
C ASP A 39 9.21 -5.65 28.50
N VAL A 40 8.36 -4.70 28.12
CA VAL A 40 7.89 -4.51 26.75
C VAL A 40 8.33 -3.15 26.24
N LEU A 41 9.14 -3.17 25.18
CA LEU A 41 9.53 -2.01 24.40
C LEU A 41 8.97 -2.18 22.98
N LEU A 42 8.11 -1.26 22.55
CA LEU A 42 7.51 -1.29 21.22
C LEU A 42 8.26 -0.34 20.28
N MET A 43 8.70 -0.85 19.13
CA MET A 43 9.28 -0.05 18.05
C MET A 43 8.49 -0.33 16.77
N LEU A 44 8.08 0.73 16.07
CA LEU A 44 7.29 0.64 14.83
C LEU A 44 8.16 1.10 13.65
N GLU A 45 8.42 0.17 12.73
CA GLU A 45 9.04 0.47 11.44
C GLU A 45 7.98 0.29 10.35
N ALA A 46 7.63 1.36 9.64
CA ALA A 46 6.71 1.34 8.52
C ALA A 46 7.42 1.87 7.26
N THR A 47 7.37 1.12 6.17
CA THR A 47 7.89 1.56 4.86
C THR A 47 6.72 2.09 4.03
N ILE A 48 6.81 3.34 3.59
CA ILE A 48 5.76 4.01 2.82
C ILE A 48 6.16 4.04 1.35
N GLY A 49 5.43 3.30 0.51
CA GLY A 49 5.54 3.38 -0.94
C GLY A 49 4.66 4.50 -1.50
N LEU A 50 5.24 5.36 -2.33
CA LEU A 50 4.51 6.41 -3.05
C LEU A 50 4.43 6.02 -4.52
N ASN A 51 3.23 6.08 -5.10
CA ASN A 51 3.06 6.01 -6.55
C ASN A 51 2.46 7.35 -7.02
N GLU A 52 3.10 7.98 -8.00
CA GLU A 52 2.56 9.20 -8.60
C GLU A 52 1.42 8.81 -9.52
N VAL A 53 0.19 9.17 -9.15
CA VAL A 53 -0.95 9.06 -10.05
C VAL A 53 -0.77 10.17 -11.08
N GLN A 54 -0.30 9.83 -12.27
CA GLN A 54 -0.32 10.77 -13.40
C GLN A 54 -1.80 11.03 -13.71
N GLU A 55 -2.25 12.27 -13.49
CA GLU A 55 -3.55 12.75 -13.95
C GLU A 55 -3.54 12.84 -15.49
N GLU A 56 -3.51 11.71 -16.17
CA GLU A 56 -3.81 11.61 -17.61
C GLU A 56 -5.15 10.89 -17.83
N GLU A 57 -6.13 11.02 -16.93
CA GLU A 57 -7.40 10.29 -17.10
C GLU A 57 -8.60 11.02 -16.47
N ALA A 58 -8.77 12.29 -16.82
CA ALA A 58 -10.07 12.97 -16.65
C ALA A 58 -10.74 13.34 -17.99
N ALA A 59 -10.06 13.09 -19.13
CA ALA A 59 -10.63 13.30 -20.47
C ALA A 59 -11.01 11.99 -21.20
N ALA A 60 -10.51 10.83 -20.76
CA ALA A 60 -10.70 9.54 -21.46
C ALA A 60 -11.96 8.75 -21.04
N ALA A 61 -12.72 9.22 -20.03
CA ALA A 61 -13.91 8.52 -19.55
C ALA A 61 -15.09 8.48 -20.55
N VAL A 62 -14.95 9.08 -21.73
CA VAL A 62 -15.96 9.01 -22.82
C VAL A 62 -15.55 8.02 -23.93
N GLU A 63 -14.31 7.51 -23.94
CA GLU A 63 -13.81 6.60 -25.01
C GLU A 63 -13.50 5.17 -24.53
N ALA A 64 -13.75 4.86 -23.25
CA ALA A 64 -13.32 3.60 -22.62
C ALA A 64 -14.16 2.35 -23.00
N GLU A 65 -15.28 2.49 -23.71
CA GLU A 65 -16.09 1.31 -24.10
C GLU A 65 -15.56 0.57 -25.33
N GLU A 66 -14.70 1.17 -26.17
CA GLU A 66 -14.22 0.53 -27.40
C GLU A 66 -12.82 -0.11 -27.32
N ALA A 67 -12.03 0.15 -26.25
CA ALA A 67 -10.62 -0.24 -26.18
C ALA A 67 -10.33 -1.54 -25.39
N MET A 68 -11.34 -2.24 -24.86
CA MET A 68 -11.13 -3.45 -24.03
C MET A 68 -10.70 -4.72 -24.78
N SER A 69 -10.35 -4.63 -26.07
CA SER A 69 -9.89 -5.78 -26.88
C SER A 69 -8.55 -5.54 -27.57
N GLY A 70 -7.64 -4.79 -26.94
CA GLY A 70 -6.25 -4.64 -27.38
C GLY A 70 -5.33 -5.73 -26.80
N PRO A 71 -4.31 -6.21 -27.52
CA PRO A 71 -3.33 -7.14 -26.97
C PRO A 71 -2.56 -6.49 -25.81
N PHE A 72 -2.29 -7.27 -24.76
CA PHE A 72 -1.50 -6.81 -23.61
C PHE A 72 -0.19 -6.17 -24.06
N THR A 73 0.09 -4.96 -23.57
CA THR A 73 1.33 -4.27 -23.84
C THR A 73 2.46 -4.86 -22.98
N SER A 74 3.71 -4.62 -23.38
CA SER A 74 4.89 -5.05 -22.61
C SER A 74 4.90 -4.50 -21.18
N ASN A 75 4.27 -3.34 -20.95
CA ASN A 75 4.13 -2.75 -19.62
C ASN A 75 3.15 -3.53 -18.75
N ASP A 76 2.02 -3.98 -19.32
CA ASP A 76 1.02 -4.76 -18.60
C ASP A 76 1.60 -6.11 -18.13
N VAL A 77 2.38 -6.76 -19.00
CA VAL A 77 3.05 -8.03 -18.67
C VAL A 77 4.08 -7.86 -17.54
N ASN A 78 4.83 -6.77 -17.54
CA ASN A 78 5.77 -6.48 -16.45
C ASN A 78 5.05 -6.14 -15.14
N PHE A 79 3.92 -5.44 -15.22
CA PHE A 79 3.08 -5.13 -14.08
C PHE A 79 2.50 -6.40 -13.45
N LEU A 80 1.88 -7.28 -14.24
CA LEU A 80 1.32 -8.56 -13.74
C LEU A 80 2.39 -9.46 -13.12
N LYS A 81 3.60 -9.50 -13.70
CA LYS A 81 4.75 -10.20 -13.13
C LYS A 81 5.17 -9.63 -11.77
N SER A 82 5.11 -8.31 -11.59
CA SER A 82 5.44 -7.67 -10.31
C SER A 82 4.45 -8.02 -9.19
N LEU A 83 3.19 -8.27 -9.55
CA LEU A 83 2.15 -8.77 -8.63
C LEU A 83 2.18 -10.30 -8.43
N ARG A 84 3.15 -11.03 -9.00
CA ARG A 84 3.18 -12.51 -9.08
C ARG A 84 1.91 -13.11 -9.70
N ILE A 85 1.22 -12.35 -10.53
CA ILE A 85 0.08 -12.85 -11.30
C ILE A 85 0.67 -13.51 -12.55
N SER A 86 0.81 -14.83 -12.51
CA SER A 86 1.18 -15.62 -13.67
C SER A 86 -0.05 -15.77 -14.56
N ILE A 87 0.02 -15.27 -15.79
CA ILE A 87 -0.89 -15.71 -16.85
C ILE A 87 -0.31 -17.05 -17.33
N GLU A 88 -0.76 -18.16 -16.74
CA GLU A 88 -0.58 -19.47 -17.38
C GLU A 88 -1.52 -19.50 -18.59
N ASP A 89 -0.96 -19.40 -19.79
CA ASP A 89 -1.67 -19.67 -21.04
C ASP A 89 -2.22 -21.10 -20.99
N SER A 90 -3.47 -21.19 -20.56
CA SER A 90 -4.21 -22.43 -20.46
C SER A 90 -4.89 -22.71 -21.80
N GLU A 91 -4.14 -22.87 -22.90
CA GLU A 91 -4.67 -23.57 -24.08
C GLU A 91 -3.59 -24.46 -24.72
N SER A 92 -3.55 -25.68 -24.19
CA SER A 92 -3.33 -26.89 -24.97
C SER A 92 -4.42 -27.05 -26.05
N GLN A 93 -4.06 -26.94 -27.33
CA GLN A 93 -4.43 -27.89 -28.41
C GLN A 93 -3.79 -27.50 -29.75
#